data_AF-K0K959-F1
#
_entry.id   AF-K0K959-F1
#
_cell.length_a   1.000
_cell.length_b   1.000
_cell.length_c   1.000
_cell.angle_alpha   90.00
_cell.angle_beta   90.00
_cell.angle_gamma   90.00
#
_symmetry.space_group_name_H-M   'P 1'
#
loop_
_entity.id
_entity.type
_entity.pdbx_description
1 polymer ?
#
loop_
_entity_poly.entity_id
_entity_poly.type
_entity_poly.pdbx_seq_one_letter_code
_entity_poly.pdbx_strand_id
1 'polypeptide(L)'
;MRAGGPQPPRRNEQEGAVPLDTTTPHYRRDTASHPPVSWPDYRSNQARHPHRPLALLPQRLGEITGPLLGEGRVGPHDNDLTLGHDGEPQGQRIIVSGRVLDGDGRPVAGTLLEVWQANAGGRYRHDGDRHPAPLDPNFTGVGRTITDADGRYTFTTIQPGAYPWRNHDNAWRPAHIHFSLFGTAFTQRLITQMYFPGDPLFSQDPIFNSVRDPKAREAMIAKFDLDRTIPEWALGYQWDIVLRGTDPTPLEDEDDDD
;
A
#
# COMPACT_ATOMS: atom_id res chain seq x y z
N MET A 1 -50.07 -49.92 -30.47
CA MET A 1 -49.81 -49.67 -29.04
C MET A 1 -48.33 -49.36 -28.84
N ARG A 2 -47.98 -48.10 -28.62
CA ARG A 2 -46.66 -47.69 -28.10
C ARG A 2 -46.93 -46.67 -27.00
N ALA A 3 -46.48 -46.99 -25.80
CA ALA A 3 -46.72 -46.26 -24.57
C ALA A 3 -45.93 -44.93 -24.55
N GLY A 4 -46.58 -43.86 -24.11
CA GLY A 4 -45.96 -42.55 -23.89
C GLY A 4 -45.09 -42.56 -22.62
N GLY A 5 -43.84 -42.13 -22.75
CA GLY A 5 -42.93 -41.89 -21.63
C GLY A 5 -43.28 -40.58 -20.88
N PRO A 6 -42.92 -40.47 -19.59
CA PRO A 6 -43.28 -39.32 -18.77
C PRO A 6 -42.50 -38.07 -19.17
N GLN A 7 -43.22 -36.95 -19.26
CA GLN A 7 -42.69 -35.63 -19.55
C GLN A 7 -41.95 -35.08 -18.32
N PRO A 8 -40.74 -34.50 -18.45
CA PRO A 8 -40.02 -33.95 -17.31
C PRO A 8 -40.76 -32.73 -16.72
N PRO A 9 -40.61 -32.46 -15.42
CA PRO A 9 -41.28 -31.32 -14.79
C PRO A 9 -40.77 -30.01 -15.38
N ARG A 10 -41.70 -29.09 -15.66
CA ARG A 10 -41.37 -27.73 -16.08
C ARG A 10 -40.63 -27.04 -14.94
N ARG A 11 -39.40 -26.56 -15.19
CA ARG A 11 -38.73 -25.63 -14.28
C ARG A 11 -39.60 -24.38 -14.15
N ASN A 12 -39.91 -23.99 -12.94
CA ASN A 12 -40.47 -22.68 -12.65
C ASN A 12 -39.42 -21.64 -13.04
N GLU A 13 -39.62 -20.95 -14.16
CA GLU A 13 -38.90 -19.74 -14.54
C GLU A 13 -39.43 -18.58 -13.67
N GLN A 14 -39.08 -18.60 -12.40
CA GLN A 14 -39.17 -17.44 -11.51
C GLN A 14 -37.91 -17.43 -10.63
N GLU A 15 -36.74 -17.46 -11.27
CA GLU A 15 -35.56 -16.85 -10.65
C GLU A 15 -35.77 -15.34 -10.75
N GLY A 16 -36.25 -14.75 -9.65
CA GLY A 16 -36.32 -13.30 -9.53
C GLY A 16 -34.95 -12.74 -9.83
N ALA A 17 -34.86 -11.86 -10.84
CA ALA A 17 -33.67 -11.09 -11.07
C ALA A 17 -33.35 -10.36 -9.76
N VAL A 18 -32.25 -10.74 -9.11
CA VAL A 18 -31.65 -9.91 -8.07
C VAL A 18 -31.44 -8.56 -8.75
N PRO A 19 -32.05 -7.46 -8.26
CA PRO A 19 -31.79 -6.16 -8.83
C PRO A 19 -30.28 -5.97 -8.75
N LEU A 20 -29.61 -5.87 -9.89
CA LEU A 20 -28.24 -5.37 -9.88
C LEU A 20 -28.37 -3.96 -9.35
N ASP A 21 -27.90 -3.76 -8.12
CA ASP A 21 -27.61 -2.44 -7.61
C ASP A 21 -26.65 -1.79 -8.61
N THR A 22 -27.18 -0.89 -9.42
CA THR A 22 -26.44 -0.17 -10.46
C THR A 22 -25.71 1.03 -9.87
N THR A 23 -25.80 1.22 -8.54
CA THR A 23 -25.14 2.32 -7.84
C THR A 23 -23.64 2.08 -7.89
N THR A 24 -22.99 2.89 -8.69
CA THR A 24 -21.57 2.81 -8.94
C THR A 24 -20.82 3.41 -7.74
N PRO A 25 -19.81 2.74 -7.16
CA PRO A 25 -19.13 3.25 -5.98
C PRO A 25 -18.43 4.58 -6.29
N HIS A 26 -18.56 5.54 -5.37
CA HIS A 26 -17.85 6.81 -5.42
C HIS A 26 -16.80 6.84 -4.31
N TYR A 27 -15.52 7.04 -4.65
CA TYR A 27 -14.43 7.09 -3.68
C TYR A 27 -14.21 8.50 -3.13
N ARG A 28 -14.16 8.64 -1.80
CA ARG A 28 -13.93 9.94 -1.16
C ARG A 28 -12.53 10.45 -1.43
N ARG A 29 -12.41 11.73 -1.80
CA ARG A 29 -11.12 12.39 -1.92
C ARG A 29 -10.68 12.91 -0.57
N ASP A 30 -9.49 12.49 -0.15
CA ASP A 30 -8.77 13.07 0.98
C ASP A 30 -7.59 13.89 0.46
N THR A 31 -7.52 15.17 0.84
CA THR A 31 -6.37 16.04 0.58
C THR A 31 -5.69 16.50 1.87
N ALA A 32 -6.30 16.26 3.03
CA ALA A 32 -5.80 16.74 4.31
C ALA A 32 -4.66 15.84 4.82
N SER A 33 -4.78 14.53 4.63
CA SER A 33 -3.74 13.56 5.00
C SER A 33 -2.57 13.50 4.02
N HIS A 34 -2.73 14.04 2.81
CA HIS A 34 -1.71 14.01 1.77
C HIS A 34 -0.80 15.24 1.80
N PRO A 35 0.46 15.12 1.35
CA PRO A 35 1.31 16.27 1.19
C PRO A 35 0.73 17.24 0.14
N PRO A 36 0.94 18.55 0.29
CA PRO A 36 0.50 19.51 -0.70
C PRO A 36 1.24 19.29 -2.01
N VAL A 37 0.61 19.70 -3.12
CA VAL A 37 1.19 19.60 -4.47
C VAL A 37 2.53 20.36 -4.56
N SER A 38 2.65 21.49 -3.86
CA SER A 38 3.87 22.29 -3.78
C SER A 38 4.43 22.25 -2.35
N TRP A 39 5.71 21.89 -2.21
CA TRP A 39 6.44 21.84 -0.94
C TRP A 39 7.87 22.39 -1.11
N PRO A 40 8.15 23.64 -0.69
CA PRO A 40 9.42 24.32 -0.99
C PRO A 40 10.66 23.62 -0.45
N ASP A 41 10.58 23.02 0.74
CA ASP A 41 11.73 22.40 1.42
C ASP A 41 12.14 21.07 0.78
N TYR A 42 11.27 20.46 -0.02
CA TYR A 42 11.62 19.36 -0.90
C TYR A 42 12.02 19.92 -2.28
N ARG A 43 13.30 20.25 -2.46
CA ARG A 43 13.78 21.04 -3.62
C ARG A 43 13.35 20.48 -4.98
N SER A 44 13.34 19.15 -5.14
CA SER A 44 12.92 18.53 -6.41
C SER A 44 11.45 18.77 -6.76
N ASN A 45 10.59 19.01 -5.77
CA ASN A 45 9.18 19.34 -5.99
C ASN A 45 9.01 20.70 -6.71
N GLN A 46 9.91 21.66 -6.49
CA GLN A 46 9.82 23.00 -7.09
C GLN A 46 9.75 22.96 -8.62
N ALA A 47 10.48 22.05 -9.26
CA ALA A 47 10.51 21.91 -10.72
C ALA A 47 9.52 20.86 -11.26
N ARG A 48 8.73 20.19 -10.39
CA ARG A 48 7.95 18.99 -10.74
C ARG A 48 6.48 19.04 -10.32
N HIS A 49 6.01 20.16 -9.78
CA HIS A 49 4.61 20.32 -9.42
C HIS A 49 3.84 21.11 -10.50
N PRO A 50 2.57 20.78 -10.78
CA PRO A 50 1.75 21.57 -11.67
C PRO A 50 1.46 22.96 -11.10
N HIS A 51 1.55 23.99 -11.94
CA HIS A 51 1.20 25.37 -11.58
C HIS A 51 -0.31 25.68 -11.73
N ARG A 52 -1.07 24.78 -12.36
CA ARG A 52 -2.52 24.91 -12.51
C ARG A 52 -3.22 24.00 -11.50
N PRO A 53 -4.39 24.41 -10.97
CA PRO A 53 -5.21 23.51 -10.14
C PRO A 53 -5.56 22.22 -10.88
N LEU A 54 -5.72 21.14 -10.13
CA LEU A 54 -6.18 19.86 -10.68
C LEU A 54 -7.63 20.00 -11.17
N ALA A 55 -7.88 19.64 -12.43
CA ALA A 55 -9.23 19.51 -12.95
C ALA A 55 -9.84 18.20 -12.44
N LEU A 56 -10.95 18.28 -11.72
CA LEU A 56 -11.62 17.11 -11.16
C LEU A 56 -12.62 16.58 -12.18
N LEU A 57 -12.41 15.32 -12.56
CA LEU A 57 -13.30 14.60 -13.45
C LEU A 57 -14.24 13.72 -12.61
N PRO A 58 -15.49 13.52 -13.05
CA PRO A 58 -16.38 12.56 -12.42
C PRO A 58 -15.79 11.15 -12.53
N GLN A 59 -15.98 10.33 -11.49
CA GLN A 59 -15.53 8.94 -11.47
C GLN A 59 -16.36 8.11 -12.45
N ARG A 60 -15.68 7.46 -13.41
CA ARG A 60 -16.29 6.51 -14.35
C ARG A 60 -15.67 5.14 -14.13
N LEU A 61 -16.08 4.15 -14.94
CA LEU A 61 -15.54 2.80 -14.90
C LEU A 61 -14.00 2.77 -14.89
N GLY A 62 -13.32 3.68 -15.60
CA GLY A 62 -11.86 3.75 -15.61
C GLY A 62 -11.23 4.12 -14.26
N GLU A 63 -11.91 4.93 -13.44
CA GLU A 63 -11.42 5.37 -12.13
C GLU A 63 -11.75 4.39 -11.01
N ILE A 64 -12.91 3.74 -11.09
CA ILE A 64 -13.45 2.89 -10.01
C ILE A 64 -13.11 1.40 -10.16
N THR A 65 -12.50 1.02 -11.27
CA THR A 65 -11.97 -0.33 -11.50
C THR A 65 -10.46 -0.31 -11.43
N GLY A 66 -9.87 -1.47 -11.20
CA GLY A 66 -8.41 -1.65 -11.14
C GLY A 66 -7.99 -2.95 -11.80
N PRO A 67 -6.68 -3.13 -12.05
CA PRO A 67 -6.19 -4.39 -12.59
C PRO A 67 -6.38 -5.51 -11.56
N LEU A 68 -6.94 -6.63 -12.01
CA LEU A 68 -6.88 -7.88 -11.25
C LEU A 68 -5.54 -8.56 -11.55
N LEU A 69 -4.61 -8.50 -10.60
CA LEU A 69 -3.30 -9.12 -10.73
C LEU A 69 -3.39 -10.56 -10.23
N GLY A 70 -3.53 -11.50 -11.18
CA GLY A 70 -3.86 -12.90 -10.90
C GLY A 70 -2.83 -13.65 -10.04
N GLU A 71 -3.31 -14.71 -9.38
CA GLU A 71 -2.63 -15.53 -8.36
C GLU A 71 -1.31 -16.19 -8.79
N GLY A 72 -0.96 -16.18 -10.08
CA GLY A 72 0.31 -16.73 -10.59
C GLY A 72 1.46 -15.71 -10.71
N ARG A 73 1.26 -14.43 -10.37
CA ARG A 73 2.28 -13.39 -10.57
C ARG A 73 3.17 -13.13 -9.36
N VAL A 74 2.83 -13.67 -8.20
CA VAL A 74 3.58 -13.50 -6.94
C VAL A 74 4.03 -14.89 -6.48
N GLY A 75 5.33 -15.08 -6.38
CA GLY A 75 5.91 -16.33 -5.87
C GLY A 75 5.75 -16.47 -4.35
N PRO A 76 5.80 -17.70 -3.82
CA PRO A 76 5.61 -17.96 -2.38
C PRO A 76 6.67 -17.32 -1.48
N HIS A 77 7.81 -16.91 -2.03
CA HIS A 77 8.92 -16.28 -1.30
C HIS A 77 9.18 -14.83 -1.75
N ASP A 78 8.33 -14.26 -2.62
CA ASP A 78 8.53 -12.89 -3.14
C ASP A 78 8.40 -11.82 -2.03
N ASN A 79 7.87 -12.18 -0.86
CA ASN A 79 7.74 -11.33 0.31
C ASN A 79 8.86 -11.51 1.36
N ASP A 80 9.84 -12.37 1.09
CA ASP A 80 11.04 -12.52 1.92
C ASP A 80 12.26 -11.95 1.19
N LEU A 81 12.64 -10.73 1.55
CA LEU A 81 13.77 -10.00 0.97
C LEU A 81 15.13 -10.57 1.42
N THR A 82 15.13 -11.55 2.32
CA THR A 82 16.36 -12.21 2.81
C THR A 82 16.75 -13.45 2.02
N LEU A 83 15.90 -13.88 1.08
CA LEU A 83 16.11 -15.05 0.24
C LEU A 83 16.55 -14.67 -1.19
N GLY A 84 16.86 -15.68 -2.01
CA GLY A 84 17.19 -15.51 -3.44
C GLY A 84 18.66 -15.21 -3.74
N HIS A 85 19.54 -15.38 -2.74
CA HIS A 85 20.97 -15.15 -2.84
C HIS A 85 21.77 -16.33 -2.24
N ASP A 86 23.08 -16.39 -2.51
CA ASP A 86 23.96 -17.48 -2.06
C ASP A 86 24.22 -17.49 -0.54
N GLY A 87 23.90 -16.40 0.16
CA GLY A 87 24.05 -16.28 1.61
C GLY A 87 23.07 -15.29 2.22
N GLU A 88 23.25 -15.05 3.52
CA GLU A 88 22.38 -14.17 4.31
C GLU A 88 22.75 -12.68 4.13
N PRO A 89 21.76 -11.78 4.01
CA PRO A 89 22.02 -10.35 4.03
C PRO A 89 22.46 -9.89 5.42
N GLN A 90 23.29 -8.86 5.44
CA GLN A 90 23.81 -8.23 6.65
C GLN A 90 22.81 -7.19 7.19
N GLY A 91 22.57 -7.24 8.50
CA GLY A 91 21.81 -6.24 9.24
C GLY A 91 20.78 -6.85 10.18
N GLN A 92 19.95 -5.98 10.77
CA GLN A 92 18.91 -6.41 11.69
C GLN A 92 17.72 -7.00 10.92
N ARG A 93 17.47 -8.28 11.11
CA ARG A 93 16.29 -8.96 10.55
C ARG A 93 15.02 -8.46 11.22
N ILE A 94 14.04 -8.13 10.40
CA ILE A 94 12.73 -7.63 10.84
C ILE A 94 11.60 -8.30 10.06
N ILE A 95 10.45 -8.43 10.71
CA ILE A 95 9.18 -8.78 10.12
C ILE A 95 8.32 -7.53 10.14
N VAL A 96 7.85 -7.10 8.97
CA VAL A 96 6.89 -6.00 8.83
C VAL A 96 5.56 -6.60 8.38
N SER A 97 4.52 -6.43 9.19
CA SER A 97 3.21 -7.00 8.88
C SER A 97 2.08 -6.10 9.36
N GLY A 98 0.89 -6.28 8.80
CA GLY A 98 -0.26 -5.46 9.15
C GLY A 98 -1.43 -5.72 8.21
N ARG A 99 -2.35 -4.78 8.13
CA ARG A 99 -3.57 -4.87 7.31
C ARG A 99 -3.68 -3.69 6.36
N VAL A 100 -4.23 -3.96 5.18
CA VAL A 100 -4.73 -2.95 4.25
C VAL A 100 -6.24 -2.84 4.44
N LEU A 101 -6.69 -1.63 4.77
CA LEU A 101 -8.09 -1.30 5.02
C LEU A 101 -8.54 -0.21 4.05
N ASP A 102 -9.84 -0.09 3.82
CA ASP A 102 -10.44 1.07 3.19
C ASP A 102 -10.77 2.16 4.24
N GLY A 103 -11.27 3.31 3.77
CA GLY A 103 -11.63 4.45 4.63
C GLY A 103 -12.82 4.21 5.55
N ASP A 104 -13.51 3.08 5.42
CA ASP A 104 -14.60 2.64 6.32
C ASP A 104 -14.13 1.50 7.26
N GLY A 105 -12.84 1.13 7.19
CA GLY A 105 -12.25 0.07 8.01
C GLY A 105 -12.46 -1.35 7.49
N ARG A 106 -12.98 -1.52 6.26
CA ARG A 106 -13.15 -2.85 5.65
C ARG A 106 -11.81 -3.37 5.12
N PRO A 107 -11.54 -4.68 5.21
CA PRO A 107 -10.32 -5.26 4.65
C PRO A 107 -10.29 -5.14 3.13
N VAL A 108 -9.14 -4.74 2.59
CA VAL A 108 -8.88 -4.75 1.15
C VAL A 108 -8.19 -6.06 0.80
N ALA A 109 -8.96 -7.07 0.39
CA ALA A 109 -8.46 -8.38 0.04
C ALA A 109 -7.92 -8.43 -1.40
N GLY A 110 -6.98 -9.34 -1.66
CA GLY A 110 -6.48 -9.61 -3.02
C GLY A 110 -5.73 -8.47 -3.70
N THR A 111 -5.29 -7.43 -2.97
CA THR A 111 -4.54 -6.32 -3.56
C THR A 111 -3.04 -6.58 -3.56
N LEU A 112 -2.35 -6.14 -4.61
CA LEU A 112 -0.89 -6.22 -4.72
C LEU A 112 -0.23 -5.13 -3.86
N LEU A 113 0.67 -5.58 -2.99
CA LEU A 113 1.66 -4.75 -2.31
C LEU A 113 3.04 -5.02 -2.89
N GLU A 114 3.76 -3.96 -3.22
CA GLU A 114 5.17 -4.01 -3.61
C GLU A 114 5.98 -3.11 -2.68
N VAL A 115 7.17 -3.57 -2.31
CA VAL A 115 8.10 -2.82 -1.45
C VAL A 115 9.47 -2.69 -2.10
N TRP A 116 10.13 -1.58 -1.80
CA TRP A 116 11.56 -1.41 -2.09
C TRP A 116 12.25 -0.57 -1.02
N GLN A 117 13.52 -0.86 -0.78
CA GLN A 117 14.31 -0.20 0.26
C GLN A 117 15.82 -0.28 -0.01
N ALA A 118 16.58 0.52 0.74
CA ALA A 118 18.03 0.37 0.85
C ALA A 118 18.41 -0.84 1.71
N ASN A 119 19.69 -1.25 1.65
CA ASN A 119 20.27 -2.20 2.61
C ASN A 119 20.49 -1.56 4.00
N ALA A 120 21.05 -2.32 4.95
CA ALA A 120 21.36 -1.85 6.30
C ALA A 120 22.30 -0.63 6.37
N GLY A 121 23.11 -0.40 5.33
CA GLY A 121 24.01 0.76 5.21
C GLY A 121 23.40 1.98 4.52
N GLY A 122 22.12 1.91 4.14
CA GLY A 122 21.44 2.98 3.40
C GLY A 122 21.82 3.01 1.90
N ARG A 123 22.34 1.91 1.34
CA ARG A 123 22.67 1.81 -0.09
C ARG A 123 21.57 1.07 -0.86
N TYR A 124 21.05 1.69 -1.91
CA TYR A 124 20.18 1.04 -2.88
C TYR A 124 20.99 0.28 -3.93
N ARG A 125 20.50 -0.89 -4.34
CA ARG A 125 20.96 -1.59 -5.54
C ARG A 125 20.37 -0.93 -6.79
N HIS A 126 20.84 0.28 -7.08
CA HIS A 126 20.37 1.09 -8.20
C HIS A 126 21.51 1.87 -8.83
N ASP A 127 21.56 1.89 -10.17
CA ASP A 127 22.64 2.52 -10.94
C ASP A 127 22.74 4.03 -10.75
N GLY A 128 21.71 4.67 -10.20
CA GLY A 128 21.70 6.08 -9.83
C GLY A 128 22.23 6.38 -8.42
N ASP A 129 22.40 5.36 -7.56
CA ASP A 129 22.88 5.57 -6.20
C ASP A 129 24.42 5.71 -6.16
N ARG A 130 24.88 6.79 -5.54
CA ARG A 130 26.30 7.16 -5.40
C ARG A 130 26.75 7.24 -3.94
N HIS A 131 25.91 6.86 -2.98
CA HIS A 131 26.27 6.81 -1.56
C HIS A 131 27.46 5.85 -1.35
N PRO A 132 28.55 6.23 -0.66
CA PRO A 132 29.74 5.37 -0.53
C PRO A 132 29.54 4.10 0.29
N ALA A 133 28.41 3.93 1.00
CA ALA A 133 28.14 2.68 1.70
C ALA A 133 28.17 1.47 0.74
N PRO A 134 28.70 0.32 1.19
CA PRO A 134 28.84 -0.85 0.33
C PRO A 134 27.48 -1.42 -0.04
N LEU A 135 27.40 -2.01 -1.23
CA LEU A 135 26.33 -2.93 -1.56
C LEU A 135 26.50 -4.20 -0.73
N ASP A 136 25.37 -4.82 -0.39
CA ASP A 136 25.35 -6.16 0.16
C ASP A 136 25.10 -7.14 -1.00
N PRO A 137 26.01 -8.08 -1.28
CA PRO A 137 25.84 -9.04 -2.38
C PRO A 137 24.57 -9.89 -2.21
N ASN A 138 24.13 -10.12 -0.97
CA ASN A 138 23.00 -10.97 -0.61
C ASN A 138 21.70 -10.20 -0.37
N PHE A 139 21.64 -8.91 -0.74
CA PHE A 139 20.43 -8.11 -0.60
C PHE A 139 20.11 -7.33 -1.88
N THR A 140 18.90 -7.55 -2.41
CA THR A 140 18.35 -6.78 -3.54
C THR A 140 17.45 -5.64 -3.07
N GLY A 141 16.70 -5.85 -1.98
CA GLY A 141 15.87 -4.82 -1.36
C GLY A 141 14.52 -4.57 -2.04
N VAL A 142 13.97 -5.57 -2.74
CA VAL A 142 12.65 -5.52 -3.39
C VAL A 142 11.83 -6.75 -3.02
N GLY A 143 10.52 -6.57 -2.87
CA GLY A 143 9.61 -7.69 -2.63
C GLY A 143 8.17 -7.33 -2.95
N ARG A 144 7.29 -8.33 -2.96
CA ARG A 144 5.86 -8.15 -3.23
C ARG A 144 5.03 -9.26 -2.61
N THR A 145 3.77 -8.96 -2.32
CA THR A 145 2.80 -9.93 -1.80
C THR A 145 1.37 -9.55 -2.20
N ILE A 146 0.44 -10.49 -2.07
CA ILE A 146 -0.99 -10.24 -2.20
C ILE A 146 -1.60 -10.30 -0.80
N THR A 147 -2.45 -9.33 -0.46
CA THR A 147 -3.18 -9.35 0.82
C THR A 147 -4.18 -10.50 0.87
N ASP A 148 -4.32 -11.15 2.02
CA ASP A 148 -5.32 -12.21 2.23
C ASP A 148 -6.77 -11.67 2.33
N ALA A 149 -7.72 -12.56 2.64
CA ALA A 149 -9.14 -12.22 2.79
C ALA A 149 -9.43 -11.20 3.91
N ASP A 150 -8.56 -11.11 4.93
CA ASP A 150 -8.65 -10.16 6.03
C ASP A 150 -7.86 -8.85 5.76
N GLY A 151 -7.30 -8.73 4.55
CA GLY A 151 -6.44 -7.63 4.13
C GLY A 151 -5.02 -7.70 4.71
N ARG A 152 -4.61 -8.83 5.28
CA ARG A 152 -3.30 -8.95 5.97
C ARG A 152 -2.16 -9.11 4.97
N TYR A 153 -1.00 -8.59 5.33
CA TYR A 153 0.26 -8.79 4.60
C TYR A 153 1.43 -8.97 5.57
N THR A 154 2.50 -9.60 5.07
CA THR A 154 3.77 -9.78 5.79
C THR A 154 4.94 -9.71 4.83
N PHE A 155 6.02 -9.06 5.26
CA PHE A 155 7.34 -9.08 4.66
C PHE A 155 8.41 -9.45 5.70
N THR A 156 9.37 -10.27 5.30
CA THR A 156 10.63 -10.47 6.03
C THR A 156 11.73 -9.69 5.31
N THR A 157 12.50 -8.88 6.04
CA THR A 157 13.55 -8.04 5.44
C THR A 157 14.64 -7.69 6.46
N ILE A 158 15.60 -6.88 6.03
CA ILE A 158 16.58 -6.21 6.88
C ILE A 158 16.13 -4.76 7.12
N GLN A 159 16.23 -4.27 8.35
CA GLN A 159 15.95 -2.86 8.65
C GLN A 159 16.90 -1.96 7.85
N PRO A 160 16.38 -1.07 6.98
CA PRO A 160 17.21 -0.23 6.13
C PRO A 160 17.95 0.82 6.94
N GLY A 161 19.15 1.18 6.48
CA GLY A 161 19.90 2.31 7.03
C GLY A 161 19.37 3.65 6.53
N ALA A 162 19.58 4.71 7.32
CA ALA A 162 19.47 6.08 6.87
C ALA A 162 20.51 6.38 5.77
N TYR A 163 20.22 7.32 4.87
CA TYR A 163 21.16 7.67 3.79
C TYR A 163 21.17 9.16 3.46
N PRO A 164 22.33 9.68 3.01
CA PRO A 164 22.45 11.07 2.62
C PRO A 164 21.85 11.30 1.24
N TRP A 165 21.34 12.50 1.01
CA TRP A 165 20.80 12.90 -0.27
C TRP A 165 20.98 14.39 -0.51
N ARG A 166 20.84 14.84 -1.76
CA ARG A 166 21.17 16.22 -2.15
C ARG A 166 19.95 17.14 -2.07
N ASN A 167 19.39 17.38 -0.88
CA ASN A 167 18.22 18.26 -0.69
C ASN A 167 18.43 19.55 0.11
N HIS A 168 19.20 19.56 1.18
CA HIS A 168 19.73 20.77 1.80
C HIS A 168 21.14 20.45 2.25
N ASP A 169 21.82 21.41 2.87
CA ASP A 169 23.11 21.10 3.49
C ASP A 169 22.93 19.99 4.53
N ASN A 170 23.79 18.97 4.47
CA ASN A 170 23.72 17.78 5.34
C ASN A 170 22.35 17.08 5.41
N ALA A 171 21.63 16.93 4.28
CA ALA A 171 20.35 16.24 4.28
C ALA A 171 20.49 14.71 4.35
N TRP A 172 19.73 14.10 5.26
CA TRP A 172 19.61 12.66 5.44
C TRP A 172 18.15 12.24 5.36
N ARG A 173 17.89 11.04 4.84
CA ARG A 173 16.58 10.40 4.95
C ARG A 173 16.59 9.47 6.18
N PRO A 174 15.52 9.47 7.02
CA PRO A 174 15.33 8.46 8.06
C PRO A 174 15.28 7.06 7.45
N ALA A 175 15.45 6.03 8.28
CA ALA A 175 15.23 4.66 7.84
C ALA A 175 13.78 4.51 7.35
N HIS A 176 13.59 3.98 6.13
CA HIS A 176 12.25 3.82 5.56
C HIS A 176 12.18 2.70 4.52
N ILE A 177 10.97 2.17 4.34
CA ILE A 177 10.61 1.22 3.29
C ILE A 177 9.55 1.88 2.42
N HIS A 178 9.74 1.88 1.10
CA HIS A 178 8.70 2.33 0.20
C HIS A 178 7.65 1.25 -0.01
N PHE A 179 6.39 1.66 -0.12
CA PHE A 179 5.25 0.79 -0.40
C PHE A 179 4.47 1.30 -1.61
N SER A 180 4.06 0.38 -2.47
CA SER A 180 3.17 0.59 -3.61
C SER A 180 1.96 -0.34 -3.47
N LEU A 181 0.77 0.24 -3.55
CA LEU A 181 -0.52 -0.43 -3.45
C LEU A 181 -1.38 -0.10 -4.66
N PHE A 182 -2.05 -1.10 -5.23
CA PHE A 182 -3.02 -0.91 -6.30
C PHE A 182 -4.45 -0.64 -5.79
N GLY A 183 -4.83 -1.19 -4.63
CA GLY A 183 -6.23 -1.20 -4.18
C GLY A 183 -7.10 -2.12 -5.03
N THR A 184 -8.42 -1.90 -4.98
CA THR A 184 -9.43 -2.54 -5.85
C THR A 184 -9.91 -1.60 -6.97
N ALA A 185 -9.60 -0.31 -6.85
CA ALA A 185 -9.92 0.73 -7.83
C ALA A 185 -8.73 1.65 -8.08
N PHE A 186 -8.63 2.22 -9.29
CA PHE A 186 -7.54 3.14 -9.64
C PHE A 186 -7.48 4.37 -8.73
N THR A 187 -8.63 4.84 -8.23
CA THR A 187 -8.72 5.91 -7.23
C THR A 187 -7.99 5.61 -5.91
N GLN A 188 -7.73 4.33 -5.60
CA GLN A 188 -7.02 3.89 -4.41
C GLN A 188 -5.52 3.66 -4.63
N ARG A 189 -5.00 3.79 -5.86
CA ARG A 189 -3.58 3.61 -6.17
C ARG A 189 -2.73 4.53 -5.28
N LEU A 190 -1.87 3.95 -4.45
CA LEU A 190 -1.06 4.67 -3.47
C LEU A 190 0.40 4.25 -3.54
N ILE A 191 1.31 5.24 -3.56
CA ILE A 191 2.72 5.04 -3.20
C ILE A 191 2.98 5.86 -1.95
N THR A 192 3.60 5.24 -0.97
CA THR A 192 3.94 5.87 0.31
C THR A 192 5.25 5.30 0.86
N GLN A 193 5.66 5.77 2.03
CA GLN A 193 6.84 5.31 2.75
C GLN A 193 6.45 5.01 4.20
N MET A 194 6.88 3.85 4.69
CA MET A 194 6.84 3.48 6.09
C MET A 194 8.14 3.89 6.77
N TYR A 195 8.06 4.43 7.98
CA TYR A 195 9.20 4.78 8.83
C TYR A 195 9.23 3.96 10.12
N PHE A 196 10.34 4.03 10.85
CA PHE A 196 10.53 3.31 12.12
C PHE A 196 10.35 4.24 13.33
N PRO A 197 9.86 3.72 14.46
CA PRO A 197 9.60 4.54 15.63
C PRO A 197 10.90 5.10 16.24
N GLY A 198 10.88 6.37 16.64
CA GLY A 198 11.99 7.01 17.34
C GLY A 198 13.16 7.48 16.47
N ASP A 199 13.01 7.53 15.14
CA ASP A 199 14.08 8.01 14.27
C ASP A 199 14.39 9.51 14.51
N PRO A 200 15.65 9.88 14.86
CA PRO A 200 16.03 11.26 15.16
C PRO A 200 16.02 12.19 13.94
N LEU A 201 15.91 11.65 12.72
CA LEU A 201 15.92 12.43 11.48
C LEU A 201 14.54 12.99 11.09
N PHE A 202 13.47 12.64 11.80
CA PHE A 202 12.12 13.09 11.46
C PHE A 202 11.95 14.60 11.40
N SER A 203 12.53 15.35 12.34
CA SER A 203 12.44 16.82 12.34
C SER A 203 13.20 17.47 11.19
N GLN A 204 14.09 16.73 10.54
CA GLN A 204 14.98 17.22 9.48
C GLN A 204 14.52 16.79 8.08
N ASP A 205 13.80 15.67 7.93
CA ASP A 205 13.40 15.15 6.62
C ASP A 205 12.26 15.96 5.99
N PRO A 206 12.50 16.72 4.89
CA PRO A 206 11.45 17.51 4.27
C PRO A 206 10.39 16.68 3.56
N ILE A 207 10.68 15.41 3.23
CA ILE A 207 9.69 14.49 2.66
C ILE A 207 8.68 14.09 3.75
N PHE A 208 9.14 13.59 4.90
CA PHE A 208 8.27 13.30 6.03
C PHE A 208 7.45 14.52 6.47
N ASN A 209 8.08 15.69 6.57
CA ASN A 209 7.42 16.92 7.00
C ASN A 209 6.49 17.55 5.95
N SER A 210 6.51 17.07 4.70
CA SER A 210 5.54 17.51 3.69
C SER A 210 4.13 17.06 4.00
N VAL A 211 3.95 15.98 4.76
CA VAL A 211 2.65 15.58 5.31
C VAL A 211 2.35 16.47 6.51
N ARG A 212 1.41 17.39 6.36
CA ARG A 212 1.18 18.46 7.36
C ARG A 212 0.34 18.00 8.54
N ASP A 213 -0.62 17.10 8.30
CA ASP A 213 -1.44 16.53 9.37
C ASP A 213 -0.57 15.64 10.28
N PRO A 214 -0.45 15.95 11.59
CA PRO A 214 0.29 15.11 12.52
C PRO A 214 -0.22 13.68 12.59
N LYS A 215 -1.54 13.45 12.48
CA LYS A 215 -2.11 12.10 12.52
C LYS A 215 -1.69 11.29 11.30
N ALA A 216 -1.75 11.90 10.11
CA ALA A 216 -1.27 11.26 8.89
C ALA A 216 0.24 10.96 8.94
N ARG A 217 1.06 11.85 9.52
CA ARG A 217 2.50 11.58 9.74
C ARG A 217 2.72 10.42 10.70
N GLU A 218 2.01 10.37 11.82
CA GLU A 218 2.09 9.28 12.78
C GLU A 218 1.66 7.94 12.15
N ALA A 219 0.65 7.96 11.28
CA ALA A 219 0.22 6.78 10.54
C ALA A 219 1.27 6.25 9.54
N MET A 220 2.31 7.03 9.18
CA MET A 220 3.43 6.56 8.37
C MET A 220 4.51 5.84 9.20
N ILE A 221 4.42 5.85 10.54
CA ILE A 221 5.40 5.24 11.43
C ILE A 221 4.90 3.87 11.90
N ALA A 222 5.70 2.84 11.65
CA ALA A 222 5.41 1.50 12.16
C ALA A 222 5.52 1.44 13.68
N LYS A 223 4.80 0.50 14.29
CA LYS A 223 4.85 0.24 15.73
C LYS A 223 5.67 -1.02 15.98
N PHE A 224 6.64 -0.95 16.89
CA PHE A 224 7.28 -2.17 17.38
C PHE A 224 6.24 -3.06 18.06
N ASP A 225 6.27 -4.35 17.77
CA ASP A 225 5.33 -5.33 18.28
C ASP A 225 6.09 -6.60 18.70
N LEU A 226 6.12 -6.86 20.00
CA LEU A 226 6.85 -7.98 20.57
C LEU A 226 6.23 -9.32 20.16
N ASP A 227 4.91 -9.39 19.98
CA ASP A 227 4.19 -10.62 19.64
C ASP A 227 4.46 -11.06 18.19
N ARG A 228 4.97 -10.14 17.36
CA ARG A 228 5.39 -10.40 15.97
C ARG A 228 6.88 -10.74 15.86
N THR A 229 7.62 -10.73 16.96
CA THR A 229 9.02 -11.16 16.94
C THR A 229 9.12 -12.67 16.77
N ILE A 230 10.25 -13.12 16.25
CA ILE A 230 10.63 -14.54 16.30
C ILE A 230 11.85 -14.63 17.22
N PRO A 231 11.77 -15.42 18.32
CA PRO A 231 12.86 -15.57 19.27
C PRO A 231 14.19 -15.89 18.56
N GLU A 232 15.24 -15.18 18.96
CA GLU A 232 16.61 -15.37 18.48
C GLU A 232 16.78 -15.19 16.94
N TRP A 233 15.80 -14.58 16.26
CA TRP A 233 15.81 -14.49 14.79
C TRP A 233 15.42 -13.13 14.22
N ALA A 234 14.26 -12.56 14.57
CA ALA A 234 13.80 -11.28 14.00
C ALA A 234 12.96 -10.44 14.97
N LEU A 235 13.09 -9.11 14.87
CA LEU A 235 12.15 -8.19 15.50
C LEU A 235 10.87 -8.03 14.68
N GLY A 236 9.77 -7.63 15.30
CA GLY A 236 8.46 -7.47 14.69
C GLY A 236 7.99 -6.01 14.67
N TYR A 237 7.43 -5.58 13.56
CA TYR A 237 6.77 -4.28 13.41
C TYR A 237 5.37 -4.46 12.82
N GLN A 238 4.39 -3.81 13.45
CA GLN A 238 3.04 -3.64 12.92
C GLN A 238 2.92 -2.33 12.15
N TRP A 239 2.38 -2.38 10.93
CA TRP A 239 2.02 -1.17 10.19
C TRP A 239 0.75 -1.42 9.36
N ASP A 240 -0.31 -0.65 9.62
CA ASP A 240 -1.57 -0.76 8.90
C ASP A 240 -1.67 0.38 7.86
N ILE A 241 -2.27 0.08 6.71
CA ILE A 241 -2.39 1.01 5.59
C ILE A 241 -3.87 1.24 5.29
N VAL A 242 -4.27 2.50 5.20
CA VAL A 242 -5.66 2.88 4.90
C VAL A 242 -5.73 3.50 3.51
N LEU A 243 -6.47 2.85 2.61
CA LEU A 243 -6.82 3.34 1.28
C LEU A 243 -8.12 4.13 1.32
N ARG A 244 -8.49 4.78 0.21
CA ARG A 244 -9.76 5.51 0.12
C ARG A 244 -10.95 4.55 0.28
N GLY A 245 -11.92 4.95 1.10
CA GLY A 245 -13.24 4.31 1.20
C GLY A 245 -14.23 4.84 0.18
N THR A 246 -15.32 4.11 0.01
CA THR A 246 -16.46 4.50 -0.82
C THR A 246 -17.47 5.28 0.01
N ASP A 247 -18.20 6.21 -0.61
CA ASP A 247 -19.40 6.75 0.03
C ASP A 247 -20.39 5.64 0.35
N PRO A 248 -21.09 5.72 1.48
CA PRO A 248 -22.15 4.78 1.77
C PRO A 248 -23.17 4.83 0.62
N THR A 249 -23.66 3.66 0.21
CA THR A 249 -24.79 3.58 -0.72
C THR A 249 -25.94 4.39 -0.12
N PRO A 250 -26.50 5.39 -0.83
CA PRO A 250 -27.72 6.05 -0.39
C PRO A 250 -28.79 4.99 -0.14
N LEU A 251 -29.45 5.06 1.02
CA LEU A 251 -30.67 4.28 1.25
C LEU A 251 -31.79 4.96 0.45
N GLU A 252 -32.73 4.19 -0.09
CA GLU A 252 -33.96 4.75 -0.67
C GLU A 252 -34.69 5.52 0.44
N ASP A 253 -35.05 6.79 0.20
CA ASP A 253 -35.90 7.55 1.12
C ASP A 253 -37.32 6.95 1.06
N GLU A 254 -37.87 6.50 2.19
CA GLU A 254 -39.24 5.96 2.32
C GLU A 254 -40.34 7.05 2.21
N ASP A 255 -40.11 8.13 1.47
CA ASP A 255 -41.06 9.24 1.32
C ASP A 255 -41.65 9.25 -0.09
N ASP A 256 -42.46 8.24 -0.43
CA ASP A 256 -43.31 8.25 -1.64
C ASP A 256 -44.59 7.40 -1.47
N ASP A 257 -45.19 7.39 -0.28
CA ASP A 257 -46.55 6.87 -0.05
C ASP A 257 -47.32 7.82 0.91
N ASP A 258 -47.84 8.93 0.38
CA ASP A 258 -48.93 9.75 0.98
C ASP A 258 -50.18 9.73 0.08
#